data_AF-A0A0T7BR79-F1
#
_entry.id   AF-A0A0T7BR79-F1
#
_cell.length_a   1.000
_cell.length_b   1.000
_cell.length_c   1.000
_cell.angle_alpha   90.00
_cell.angle_beta   90.00
_cell.angle_gamma   90.00
#
_symmetry.space_group_name_H-M   'P 1'
#
loop_
_entity.id
_entity.type
_entity.pdbx_description
1 polymer ?
#
loop_
_entity_poly.entity_id
_entity_poly.type
_entity_poly.pdbx_seq_one_letter_code
_entity_poly.pdbx_strand_id
1 'polypeptide(L)'
;MTQLLALLISWVIEIPVVLITLAKTQQFSSRGDIYNTSIIAFAATLFTHPLAWESNQILTHYMDFPLRVTLIEIFVAIAEGIIYTIILKLAWQKGLFLSIIANGTSFFGGLLIAELLRQ
;
A
#
# COMPACT_ATOMS: atom_id res chain seq x y z
N MET A 1 4.16 16.02 7.92
CA MET A 1 4.48 15.52 6.56
C MET A 1 3.39 15.98 5.61
N THR A 2 3.73 16.38 4.37
CA THR A 2 2.72 16.74 3.35
C THR A 2 2.15 15.48 2.69
N GLN A 3 0.93 15.55 2.15
CA GLN A 3 0.28 14.43 1.46
C GLN A 3 1.11 13.90 0.30
N LEU A 4 1.73 14.79 -0.50
CA LEU A 4 2.59 14.40 -1.61
C LEU A 4 3.84 13.64 -1.13
N LEU A 5 4.47 14.10 -0.04
CA LEU A 5 5.65 13.43 0.50
C LEU A 5 5.29 12.03 1.03
N ALA A 6 4.14 11.90 1.70
CA ALA A 6 3.62 10.61 2.15
C ALA A 6 3.43 9.63 0.97
N LEU A 7 2.78 10.10 -0.11
CA LEU A 7 2.55 9.31 -1.32
C LEU A 7 3.87 8.83 -1.96
N LEU A 8 4.86 9.72 -2.05
CA LEU A 8 6.18 9.38 -2.60
C LEU A 8 6.88 8.31 -1.76
N ILE A 9 6.82 8.43 -0.43
CA ILE A 9 7.37 7.43 0.49
C ILE A 9 6.65 6.09 0.31
N SER A 10 5.32 6.10 0.22
CA SER A 10 4.51 4.90 -0.02
C SER A 10 4.93 4.19 -1.31
N TRP A 11 5.08 4.91 -2.43
CA TRP A 11 5.57 4.29 -3.68
C TRP A 11 6.98 3.70 -3.56
N VAL A 12 7.89 4.41 -2.90
CA VAL A 12 9.27 3.95 -2.70
C VAL A 12 9.31 2.66 -1.89
N ILE A 13 8.35 2.44 -0.99
CA ILE A 13 8.29 1.23 -0.15
C ILE A 13 7.47 0.12 -0.84
N GLU A 14 6.25 0.43 -1.26
CA GLU A 14 5.27 -0.55 -1.72
C GLU A 14 5.68 -1.22 -3.03
N ILE A 15 6.19 -0.45 -4.01
CA ILE A 15 6.56 -1.01 -5.31
C ILE A 15 7.64 -2.09 -5.16
N PRO A 16 8.77 -1.85 -4.46
CA PRO A 16 9.74 -2.91 -4.18
C PRO A 16 9.17 -4.08 -3.38
N VAL A 17 8.33 -3.81 -2.38
CA VAL A 17 7.74 -4.87 -1.54
C VAL A 17 6.83 -5.79 -2.36
N VAL A 18 5.99 -5.22 -3.24
CA VAL A 18 5.13 -5.97 -4.15
C VAL A 18 5.97 -6.82 -5.10
N LEU A 19 7.00 -6.23 -5.73
CA LEU A 19 7.89 -6.93 -6.64
C LEU A 19 8.65 -8.07 -5.96
N ILE A 20 9.23 -7.83 -4.78
CA ILE A 20 9.99 -8.84 -4.03
C ILE A 20 9.05 -9.98 -3.60
N THR A 21 7.84 -9.67 -3.15
CA THR A 21 6.86 -10.68 -2.74
C THR A 21 6.47 -11.57 -3.91
N LEU A 22 6.15 -11.00 -5.08
CA LEU A 22 5.80 -11.77 -6.27
C LEU A 22 6.98 -12.56 -6.86
N ALA A 23 8.20 -12.03 -6.78
CA ALA A 23 9.41 -12.74 -7.18
C ALA A 23 9.62 -13.99 -6.33
N LYS A 24 9.42 -13.88 -5.01
CA LYS A 24 9.56 -15.01 -4.07
C LYS A 24 8.47 -16.06 -4.23
N THR A 25 7.27 -15.67 -4.66
CA THR A 25 6.17 -16.61 -4.93
C THR A 25 6.20 -17.18 -6.36
N GLN A 26 7.28 -16.94 -7.12
CA GLN A 26 7.50 -17.41 -8.50
C GLN A 26 6.37 -17.03 -9.47
N GLN A 27 5.79 -15.83 -9.30
CA GLN A 27 4.66 -15.38 -10.13
C GLN A 27 5.06 -14.56 -11.36
N PHE A 28 6.36 -14.37 -11.60
CA PHE A 28 6.85 -13.71 -12.80
C PHE A 28 7.21 -14.74 -13.89
N SER A 29 6.58 -14.59 -15.06
CA SER A 29 6.88 -15.38 -16.25
C SER A 29 7.80 -14.62 -17.23
N SER A 30 7.78 -13.28 -17.18
CA SER A 30 8.51 -12.43 -18.11
C SER A 30 9.01 -11.13 -17.46
N ARG A 31 9.97 -10.44 -18.10
CA ARG A 31 10.38 -9.07 -17.71
C ARG A 31 9.26 -8.05 -17.86
N GLY A 32 8.30 -8.29 -18.77
CA GLY A 32 7.12 -7.42 -18.95
C GLY A 32 6.23 -7.42 -17.71
N ASP A 33 6.20 -8.53 -16.97
CA ASP A 33 5.40 -8.66 -15.76
C ASP A 33 5.91 -7.73 -14.66
N ILE A 34 7.23 -7.53 -14.55
CA ILE A 34 7.84 -6.62 -13.57
C ILE A 34 7.38 -5.18 -13.81
N TYR A 35 7.41 -4.72 -15.06
CA TYR A 35 6.99 -3.37 -15.42
C TYR A 35 5.48 -3.17 -15.20
N ASN A 36 4.68 -4.14 -15.65
CA ASN A 36 3.23 -4.11 -15.45
C ASN A 36 2.87 -4.10 -13.96
N THR A 37 3.49 -4.96 -13.16
CA THR A 37 3.28 -4.98 -11.70
C THR A 37 3.68 -3.66 -11.05
N SER A 38 4.79 -3.04 -11.48
CA SER A 38 5.22 -1.75 -10.94
C SER A 38 4.20 -0.65 -11.23
N ILE A 39 3.66 -0.60 -12.46
CA ILE A 39 2.58 0.34 -12.83
C ILE A 39 1.33 0.07 -12.01
N ILE A 40 0.97 -1.20 -11.81
CA ILE A 40 -0.25 -1.56 -11.09
C ILE A 40 -0.13 -1.19 -9.61
N ALA A 41 1.02 -1.47 -8.98
CA ALA A 41 1.30 -1.04 -7.61
C ALA A 41 1.24 0.48 -7.50
N PHE A 42 1.93 1.20 -8.39
CA PHE A 42 1.88 2.66 -8.45
C PHE A 42 0.44 3.19 -8.56
N ALA A 43 -0.35 2.64 -9.47
CA ALA A 43 -1.73 3.07 -9.72
C ALA A 43 -2.67 2.72 -8.57
N ALA A 44 -2.46 1.57 -7.91
CA ALA A 44 -3.20 1.17 -6.73
C ALA A 44 -2.99 2.19 -5.61
N THR A 45 -1.73 2.45 -5.22
CA THR A 45 -1.39 3.45 -4.21
C THR A 45 -1.86 4.85 -4.58
N LEU A 46 -1.73 5.26 -5.86
CA LEU A 46 -2.18 6.57 -6.33
C LEU A 46 -3.69 6.76 -6.13
N PHE A 47 -4.45 5.67 -6.29
CA PHE A 47 -5.89 5.67 -6.13
C PHE A 47 -6.31 5.64 -4.66
N THR A 48 -5.67 4.79 -3.85
CA THR A 48 -6.06 4.56 -2.45
C THR A 48 -5.51 5.61 -1.49
N HIS A 49 -4.30 6.13 -1.72
CA HIS A 49 -3.65 7.04 -0.79
C HIS A 49 -4.41 8.37 -0.57
N PRO A 50 -4.93 9.07 -1.61
CA PRO A 50 -5.75 10.26 -1.38
C PRO A 50 -7.00 9.96 -0.54
N LEU A 51 -7.64 8.81 -0.76
CA LEU A 51 -8.82 8.39 -0.01
C LEU A 51 -8.46 8.09 1.46
N ALA A 52 -7.34 7.42 1.70
CA ALA A 52 -6.82 7.15 3.04
C ALA A 52 -6.50 8.45 3.80
N TRP A 53 -5.86 9.40 3.11
CA TRP A 53 -5.51 10.71 3.67
C TRP A 53 -6.75 11.50 4.09
N GLU A 54 -7.70 11.68 3.18
CA GLU A 54 -8.96 12.39 3.46
C GLU A 54 -9.75 11.70 4.57
N SER A 55 -9.85 10.37 4.53
CA SER A 55 -10.52 9.59 5.58
C SER A 55 -9.88 9.81 6.95
N ASN A 56 -8.55 9.87 7.03
CA ASN A 56 -7.85 10.15 8.27
C ASN A 56 -8.16 11.56 8.79
N GLN A 57 -8.21 12.58 7.93
CA GLN A 57 -8.58 13.94 8.35
C GLN A 57 -10.01 13.99 8.91
N ILE A 58 -10.97 13.39 8.20
CA ILE A 58 -12.37 13.35 8.62
C ILE A 58 -12.53 12.60 9.95
N LEU A 59 -11.91 11.43 10.08
CA LEU A 59 -12.06 10.57 11.25
C LEU A 59 -11.27 11.06 12.49
N THR A 60 -10.38 12.05 12.33
CA THR A 60 -9.54 12.53 13.43
C THR A 60 -10.34 13.07 14.61
N HIS A 61 -11.54 13.60 14.35
CA HIS A 61 -12.43 14.12 15.40
C HIS A 61 -13.30 13.07 16.09
N TYR A 62 -13.35 11.84 15.57
CA TYR A 62 -14.30 10.81 16.01
C TYR A 62 -13.64 9.59 16.64
N MET A 63 -12.36 9.34 16.33
CA MET A 63 -11.68 8.10 16.70
C MET A 63 -10.23 8.37 17.09
N ASP A 64 -9.76 7.64 18.10
CA ASP A 64 -8.35 7.64 18.50
C ASP A 64 -7.45 7.10 17.38
N PHE A 65 -6.21 7.60 17.36
CA PHE A 65 -5.25 7.34 16.28
C PHE A 65 -5.06 5.84 15.96
N PRO A 66 -4.79 4.93 16.92
CA PRO A 66 -4.53 3.53 16.59
C PRO A 66 -5.71 2.84 15.91
N LEU A 67 -6.93 3.08 16.42
CA LEU A 67 -8.15 2.47 15.89
C LEU A 67 -8.51 3.06 14.52
N ARG A 68 -8.42 4.39 14.38
CA ARG A 68 -8.67 5.11 13.13
C ARG A 68 -7.79 4.62 12.00
N VAL A 69 -6.49 4.57 12.23
CA VAL A 69 -5.51 4.16 11.22
C VAL A 69 -5.68 2.68 10.88
N THR A 70 -5.83 1.80 11.88
CA THR A 70 -6.05 0.37 11.62
C THR A 70 -7.26 0.14 10.71
N LEU A 71 -8.36 0.87 10.94
CA LEU A 71 -9.55 0.78 10.10
C LEU A 71 -9.26 1.23 8.67
N ILE A 72 -8.61 2.38 8.48
CA ILE A 72 -8.26 2.91 7.16
C ILE A 72 -7.37 1.92 6.41
N GLU A 73 -6.30 1.44 7.04
CA GLU A 73 -5.35 0.49 6.45
C GLU A 73 -6.02 -0.83 6.05
N ILE A 74 -7.02 -1.32 6.81
CA ILE A 74 -7.80 -2.50 6.43
C ILE A 74 -8.58 -2.23 5.13
N PHE A 75 -9.24 -1.09 5.00
CA PHE A 75 -9.98 -0.75 3.78
C PHE A 75 -9.06 -0.57 2.57
N VAL A 76 -7.92 0.10 2.76
CA VAL A 76 -6.89 0.24 1.73
C VAL A 76 -6.37 -1.12 1.30
N ALA A 77 -6.00 -1.98 2.26
CA ALA A 77 -5.46 -3.30 1.96
C ALA A 77 -6.47 -4.16 1.19
N ILE A 78 -7.76 -4.09 1.52
CA ILE A 78 -8.82 -4.77 0.77
C ILE A 78 -8.93 -4.19 -0.66
N ALA A 79 -8.98 -2.87 -0.80
CA ALA A 79 -9.12 -2.20 -2.10
C ALA A 79 -7.96 -2.54 -3.05
N GLU A 80 -6.72 -2.41 -2.58
CA GLU A 80 -5.55 -2.78 -3.37
C GLU A 80 -5.48 -4.30 -3.61
N GLY A 81 -5.89 -5.10 -2.63
CA GLY A 81 -5.99 -6.55 -2.79
C GLY A 81 -6.94 -6.95 -3.92
N ILE A 82 -8.08 -6.26 -4.06
CA ILE A 82 -9.01 -6.41 -5.19
C ILE A 82 -8.31 -6.04 -6.50
N ILE A 83 -7.63 -4.88 -6.54
CA ILE A 83 -6.91 -4.41 -7.73
C ILE A 83 -5.86 -5.42 -8.16
N TYR A 84 -5.02 -5.90 -7.24
CA TYR A 84 -4.01 -6.92 -7.53
C TYR A 84 -4.63 -8.24 -7.98
N THR A 85 -5.71 -8.69 -7.34
CA THR A 85 -6.42 -9.92 -7.74
C THR A 85 -6.90 -9.82 -9.19
N ILE A 86 -7.58 -8.72 -9.55
CA ILE A 86 -8.18 -8.55 -10.86
C ILE A 86 -7.11 -8.36 -11.93
N ILE A 87 -6.19 -7.41 -11.73
CA ILE A 87 -5.27 -6.99 -12.80
C ILE A 87 -4.09 -7.94 -12.94
N LEU A 88 -3.52 -8.43 -11.83
CA LEU A 88 -2.42 -9.41 -11.85
C LEU A 88 -2.92 -10.86 -11.95
N LYS A 89 -4.24 -11.07 -12.06
CA LYS A 89 -4.88 -12.40 -12.16
C LYS A 89 -4.47 -13.35 -11.03
N LEU A 90 -4.34 -12.80 -9.82
CA LEU A 90 -3.99 -13.57 -8.63
C LEU A 90 -5.24 -14.24 -8.06
N ALA A 91 -5.06 -15.33 -7.32
CA ALA A 91 -6.13 -15.81 -6.44
C ALA A 91 -6.40 -14.73 -5.38
N TRP A 92 -7.67 -14.55 -4.99
CA TRP A 92 -8.10 -13.55 -4.00
C TRP A 92 -7.20 -13.50 -2.75
N GLN A 93 -6.89 -14.68 -2.20
CA GLN A 93 -6.03 -14.82 -1.02
C GLN A 93 -4.63 -14.26 -1.26
N LYS A 94 -4.07 -14.44 -2.46
CA LYS A 94 -2.73 -13.95 -2.82
C LYS A 94 -2.73 -12.45 -3.06
N GLY A 95 -3.77 -11.92 -3.71
CA GLY A 95 -3.91 -10.47 -3.92
C GLY A 95 -4.05 -9.72 -2.58
N LEU A 96 -4.90 -10.24 -1.69
CA LEU A 96 -5.06 -9.68 -0.35
C LEU A 96 -3.78 -9.80 0.48
N PHE A 97 -3.12 -10.96 0.47
CA PHE A 97 -1.84 -11.16 1.18
C PHE A 97 -0.76 -10.19 0.71
N LEU A 98 -0.61 -10.03 -0.61
CA LEU A 98 0.32 -9.09 -1.23
C LEU A 98 0.06 -7.66 -0.76
N SER A 99 -1.21 -7.27 -0.77
CA SER A 99 -1.65 -5.95 -0.34
C SER A 99 -1.38 -5.68 1.15
N ILE A 100 -1.67 -6.65 2.02
CA ILE A 100 -1.40 -6.54 3.46
C ILE A 100 0.10 -6.35 3.73
N ILE A 101 0.96 -7.10 3.04
CA ILE A 101 2.41 -6.95 3.22
C ILE A 101 2.87 -5.58 2.73
N ALA A 102 2.41 -5.13 1.56
CA ALA A 102 2.80 -3.85 0.99
C ALA A 102 2.37 -2.69 1.89
N ASN A 103 1.08 -2.60 2.21
CA ASN A 103 0.51 -1.54 3.05
C ASN A 103 1.08 -1.58 4.47
N GLY A 104 1.16 -2.77 5.08
CA GLY A 104 1.76 -2.90 6.40
C GLY A 104 3.21 -2.39 6.45
N THR A 105 4.02 -2.74 5.45
CA THR A 105 5.41 -2.28 5.37
C THR A 105 5.50 -0.78 5.12
N SER A 106 4.65 -0.25 4.24
CA SER A 106 4.52 1.18 3.95
C SER A 106 4.15 1.98 5.19
N PHE A 107 3.15 1.50 5.93
CA PHE A 107 2.67 2.11 7.16
C PHE A 107 3.76 2.15 8.24
N PHE A 108 4.36 1.00 8.57
CA PHE A 108 5.43 0.96 9.57
C PHE A 108 6.67 1.76 9.14
N GLY A 109 7.03 1.70 7.85
CA GLY A 109 8.12 2.50 7.29
C GLY A 109 7.84 4.00 7.40
N GLY A 110 6.61 4.43 7.09
CA GLY A 110 6.17 5.81 7.23
C GLY A 110 6.18 6.29 8.68
N LEU A 111 5.74 5.47 9.63
CA LEU A 111 5.83 5.77 11.06
C LEU A 111 7.28 5.96 11.53
N LEU A 112 8.19 5.06 11.12
CA LEU A 112 9.60 5.15 11.48
C LEU A 112 10.25 6.42 10.90
N ILE A 113 9.97 6.75 9.64
CA ILE A 113 10.48 7.98 9.01
C ILE A 113 9.94 9.21 9.73
N ALA A 114 8.64 9.23 10.06
CA ALA A 114 8.02 10.34 10.77
C ALA A 114 8.65 10.55 12.17
N GLU A 115 8.94 9.48 12.89
CA GLU A 115 9.60 9.54 14.20
C GLU A 115 11.05 10.03 14.07
N LEU A 116 11.79 9.55 13.08
CA LEU A 116 13.17 9.99 12.81
C LEU A 116 13.25 11.48 12.45
N LEU A 117 12.27 12.01 11.72
CA LEU A 117 12.20 13.43 11.34
C LEU A 117 11.73 14.34 12.48
N ARG A 118 11.22 13.76 13.58
CA ARG A 118 10.75 14.51 14.76
C ARG A 118 11.88 14.81 15.75
N GLN A 119 12.96 14.04 15.70
CA GLN A 119 14.18 14.21 16.50
C GLN A 119 15.06 15.33 15.92
#